data_AF-A0A8I1M5P2-F1
#
_entry.id   AF-A0A8I1M5P2-F1
#
_cell.length_a   1.000
_cell.length_b   1.000
_cell.length_c   1.000
_cell.angle_alpha   90.00
_cell.angle_beta   90.00
_cell.angle_gamma   90.00
#
_symmetry.space_group_name_H-M   'P 1'
#
loop_
_entity.id
_entity.type
_entity.pdbx_description
1 polymer ?
#
loop_
_entity_poly.entity_id
_entity_poly.type
_entity_poly.pdbx_seq_one_letter_code
_entity_poly.pdbx_strand_id
1 'polypeptide(L)'
;MSLLEDRLERYDVLPATFGILRKASKEIHDGAAKRARTFYKIIAQKAGPDQPSLSDSVTAQLTDALQSHWQKLFDGKIDDDFVRQSIAIGKRHEEYGITPKLYISAYNAVTDALIETIIVKFRWRAGEAGKIVTALTSVMLLDIELTLTAYCDASAENRHKASENAFADQQLDRTMDLSVAINESAISNARMMNVISDVDRQAQSISAAVDQMVSGISHIAENGRVAADNAEDAINVTRNGQETVNGAVDSMNAIANAVQDASRRVDILADASAKIGEIVQSIEAIASETNLLALNATIEAARAGEAGKGFAVVANEVKALSQQTARATEEIRTRITNLQDETRGIVDAMNLGTEAVSRGQEVMGEVAHDISEIGNKMEDTTQRIADISNILDEQNRATDAVRTGISGIANQTGGQVTAIKSAIATVGEVEQLIEQQVSELVRYDIPNRTIRSARAEHAVYFKAVAEVLAGLADPANVEIGAATSCRFGKWYDSDASKPFRDLPGFAAVRQPHENQHKAGHDAIAAYADNDIPAAEAAFARMEAATTDVLAALKQLADEASQTVSKSST
;
A
#
# COMPACT_ATOMS: atom_id res chain seq x y z
N MET A 1 5.98 11.41 77.51
CA MET A 1 7.12 10.53 77.78
C MET A 1 7.98 10.50 76.53
N SER A 2 9.21 10.97 76.60
CA SER A 2 10.16 10.87 75.47
C SER A 2 10.46 9.40 75.16
N LEU A 3 10.92 9.10 73.95
CA LEU A 3 11.35 7.75 73.56
C LEU A 3 12.45 7.21 74.52
N LEU A 4 13.26 8.12 75.06
CA LEU A 4 14.29 7.79 76.04
C LEU A 4 13.71 7.49 77.42
N GLU A 5 12.76 8.29 77.91
CA GLU A 5 12.07 8.07 79.19
C GLU A 5 11.33 6.72 79.20
N ASP A 6 10.67 6.38 78.10
CA ASP A 6 9.98 5.10 77.92
C ASP A 6 10.94 3.91 77.96
N ARG A 7 12.09 4.02 77.29
CA ARG A 7 13.12 2.96 77.30
C ARG A 7 13.78 2.82 78.67
N LEU A 8 14.05 3.93 79.36
CA LEU A 8 14.59 3.92 80.72
C LEU A 8 13.64 3.22 81.70
N GLU A 9 12.33 3.44 81.56
CA GLU A 9 11.31 2.77 82.37
C GLU A 9 11.24 1.26 82.08
N ARG A 10 11.22 0.83 80.80
CA ARG A 10 11.15 -0.59 80.42
C ARG A 10 12.31 -1.44 80.93
N TYR A 11 13.50 -0.86 81.12
CA TYR A 11 14.69 -1.56 81.60
C TYR A 11 14.98 -1.32 83.09
N ASP A 12 14.07 -0.68 83.84
CA ASP A 12 14.25 -0.30 85.25
C ASP A 12 15.52 0.55 85.50
N VAL A 13 15.91 1.38 84.53
CA VAL A 13 17.08 2.26 84.61
C VAL A 13 16.67 3.61 85.20
N LEU A 14 16.53 3.62 86.53
CA LEU A 14 16.17 4.81 87.31
C LEU A 14 17.42 5.63 87.71
N PRO A 15 17.29 6.89 88.15
CA PRO A 15 18.42 7.67 88.69
C PRO A 15 19.18 6.94 89.82
N ALA A 16 18.48 6.13 90.61
CA ALA A 16 19.07 5.29 91.65
C ALA A 16 19.99 4.17 91.10
N THR A 17 19.74 3.67 89.89
CA THR A 17 20.54 2.66 89.18
C THR A 17 21.98 3.16 88.98
N PHE A 18 22.16 4.43 88.60
CA PHE A 18 23.49 5.04 88.47
C PHE A 18 24.14 5.32 89.81
N GLY A 19 23.35 5.60 90.86
CA GLY A 19 23.86 5.65 92.24
C GLY A 19 24.44 4.32 92.72
N ILE A 20 23.85 3.20 92.30
CA ILE A 20 24.35 1.84 92.58
C ILE A 20 25.61 1.55 91.75
N LEU A 21 25.60 1.83 90.45
CA LEU A 21 26.77 1.62 89.57
C LEU A 21 27.99 2.43 90.00
N ARG A 22 27.79 3.64 90.55
CA ARG A 22 28.88 4.50 91.04
C ARG A 22 29.74 3.83 92.13
N LYS A 23 29.19 2.85 92.86
CA LYS A 23 29.95 2.10 93.88
C LYS A 23 31.06 1.23 93.28
N ALA A 24 30.92 0.84 92.02
CA ALA A 24 31.92 0.12 91.25
C ALA A 24 32.46 0.98 90.08
N SER A 25 32.35 2.31 90.15
CA SER A 25 32.74 3.19 89.05
C SER A 25 34.19 2.97 88.64
N LYS A 26 35.11 2.83 89.60
CA LYS A 26 36.51 2.58 89.29
C LYS A 26 36.69 1.27 88.50
N GLU A 27 36.06 0.19 88.93
CA GLU A 27 36.14 -1.12 88.26
C GLU A 27 35.45 -1.15 86.89
N ILE A 28 34.37 -0.37 86.74
CA ILE A 28 33.59 -0.25 85.51
C ILE A 28 34.24 0.74 84.51
N HIS A 29 35.00 1.73 84.98
CA HIS A 29 35.68 2.72 84.14
C HIS A 29 37.12 2.31 83.81
N ASP A 30 37.85 1.74 84.78
CA ASP A 30 39.19 1.22 84.57
C ASP A 30 39.12 0.12 83.50
N GLY A 31 39.81 0.36 82.38
CA GLY A 31 39.84 -0.58 81.25
C GLY A 31 38.71 -0.44 80.22
N ALA A 32 37.89 0.62 80.22
CA ALA A 32 36.85 0.82 79.19
C ALA A 32 37.44 0.82 77.77
N ALA A 33 38.59 1.49 77.59
CA ALA A 33 39.38 1.44 76.35
C ALA A 33 39.85 0.03 75.97
N LYS A 34 40.24 -0.77 76.97
CA LYS A 34 40.66 -2.17 76.75
C LYS A 34 39.46 -3.04 76.36
N ARG A 35 38.29 -2.80 76.96
CA ARG A 35 37.04 -3.50 76.63
C ARG A 35 36.58 -3.18 75.21
N ALA A 36 36.60 -1.92 74.80
CA ALA A 36 36.22 -1.54 73.43
C ALA A 36 37.15 -2.18 72.39
N ARG A 37 38.47 -2.22 72.64
CA ARG A 37 39.40 -2.98 71.79
C ARG A 37 39.11 -4.49 71.78
N THR A 38 38.78 -5.05 72.94
CA THR A 38 38.45 -6.48 73.07
C THR A 38 37.16 -6.79 72.31
N PHE A 39 36.18 -5.89 72.33
CA PHE A 39 34.92 -6.01 71.61
C PHE A 39 35.12 -6.22 70.11
N TYR A 40 35.83 -5.31 69.43
CA TYR A 40 36.07 -5.45 68.00
C TYR A 40 37.07 -6.56 67.66
N LYS A 41 38.00 -6.90 68.57
CA LYS A 41 38.82 -8.10 68.43
C LYS A 41 37.95 -9.38 68.40
N ILE A 42 36.92 -9.47 69.24
CA ILE A 42 35.99 -10.60 69.25
C ILE A 42 35.16 -10.63 67.98
N ILE A 43 34.69 -9.47 67.50
CA ILE A 43 33.98 -9.38 66.21
C ILE A 43 34.86 -9.93 65.09
N ALA A 44 36.12 -9.51 64.99
CA ALA A 44 37.05 -9.98 63.97
C ALA A 44 37.33 -11.50 64.09
N GLN A 45 37.44 -12.03 65.32
CA GLN A 45 37.71 -13.46 65.55
C GLN A 45 36.51 -14.37 65.29
N LYS A 46 35.29 -13.86 65.47
CA LYS A 46 34.04 -14.63 65.32
C LYS A 46 33.34 -14.37 63.98
N ALA A 47 33.95 -13.55 63.11
CA ALA A 47 33.44 -13.27 61.78
C ALA A 47 33.36 -14.55 60.94
N GLY A 48 32.25 -14.72 60.22
CA GLY A 48 32.06 -15.82 59.28
C GLY A 48 32.74 -15.54 57.93
N PRO A 49 32.79 -16.53 57.01
CA PRO A 49 33.36 -16.35 55.68
C PRO A 49 32.64 -15.26 54.85
N ASP A 50 31.36 -15.03 55.11
CA ASP A 50 30.53 -14.09 54.36
C ASP A 50 30.54 -12.66 54.92
N GLN A 51 31.41 -12.37 55.91
CA GLN A 51 31.44 -11.07 56.55
C GLN A 51 32.55 -10.17 55.98
N PRO A 52 32.26 -8.88 55.69
CA PRO A 52 33.28 -7.94 55.24
C PRO A 52 34.44 -7.82 56.24
N SER A 53 35.67 -7.94 55.76
CA SER A 53 36.85 -7.69 56.58
C SER A 53 36.93 -6.20 56.92
N LEU A 54 36.91 -5.87 58.21
CA LEU A 54 37.11 -4.50 58.67
C LEU A 54 38.57 -4.10 58.46
N SER A 55 38.81 -2.92 57.86
CA SER A 55 40.16 -2.37 57.80
C SER A 55 40.63 -1.92 59.19
N ASP A 56 41.95 -1.83 59.39
CA ASP A 56 42.53 -1.36 60.66
C ASP A 56 42.06 0.06 61.01
N SER A 57 41.93 0.93 60.01
CA SER A 57 41.44 2.30 60.17
C SER A 57 39.98 2.34 60.64
N VAL A 58 39.12 1.54 60.01
CA VAL A 58 37.70 1.42 60.40
C VAL A 58 37.58 0.85 61.81
N THR A 59 38.35 -0.20 62.12
CA THR A 59 38.36 -0.83 63.45
C THR A 59 38.77 0.16 64.54
N ALA A 60 39.77 1.01 64.28
CA ALA A 60 40.19 2.06 65.22
C ALA A 60 39.07 3.08 65.46
N GLN A 61 38.45 3.60 64.39
CA GLN A 61 37.35 4.57 64.51
C GLN A 61 36.14 4.01 65.27
N LEU A 62 35.76 2.76 64.97
CA LEU A 62 34.67 2.07 65.65
C LEU A 62 34.99 1.82 67.13
N THR A 63 36.24 1.48 67.44
CA THR A 63 36.73 1.30 68.82
C THR A 63 36.66 2.58 69.62
N ASP A 64 37.13 3.70 69.07
CA ASP A 64 37.13 5.00 69.74
C ASP A 64 35.70 5.50 70.00
N ALA A 65 34.81 5.33 69.02
CA ALA A 65 33.40 5.67 69.16
C ALA A 65 32.73 4.85 70.28
N LEU A 66 32.93 3.53 70.30
CA LEU A 66 32.36 2.65 71.34
C LEU A 66 32.95 2.94 72.73
N GLN A 67 34.25 3.24 72.80
CA GLN A 67 34.89 3.63 74.05
C GLN A 67 34.27 4.90 74.64
N SER A 68 34.13 5.96 73.82
CA SER A 68 33.52 7.23 74.25
C SER A 68 32.07 7.03 74.69
N HIS A 69 31.34 6.20 73.95
CA HIS A 69 29.96 5.83 74.25
C HIS A 69 29.80 5.13 75.60
N TRP A 70 30.62 4.11 75.87
CA TRP A 70 30.60 3.40 77.16
C TRP A 70 31.05 4.26 78.33
N GLN A 71 31.95 5.23 78.13
CA GLN A 71 32.30 6.18 79.20
C GLN A 71 31.06 6.97 79.66
N LYS A 72 30.23 7.46 78.73
CA LYS A 72 28.99 8.16 79.08
C LYS A 72 27.95 7.25 79.73
N LEU A 73 27.81 6.04 79.20
CA LEU A 73 26.91 5.02 79.76
C LEU A 73 27.17 4.81 81.25
N PHE A 74 28.44 4.62 81.61
CA PHE A 74 28.84 4.33 82.99
C PHE A 74 29.01 5.57 83.86
N ASP A 75 29.12 6.77 83.28
CA ASP A 75 28.98 8.04 84.00
C ASP A 75 27.52 8.34 84.39
N GLY A 76 26.57 7.58 83.83
CA GLY A 76 25.13 7.83 83.99
C GLY A 76 24.63 9.05 83.23
N LYS A 77 25.36 9.47 82.19
CA LYS A 77 24.95 10.53 81.27
C LYS A 77 24.14 9.91 80.12
N ILE A 78 22.95 9.41 80.44
CA ILE A 78 21.99 8.93 79.44
C ILE A 78 21.07 10.11 79.07
N ASP A 79 21.55 10.93 78.15
CA ASP A 79 20.86 12.08 77.57
C ASP A 79 20.63 11.88 76.05
N ASP A 80 20.07 12.88 75.38
CA ASP A 80 19.84 12.82 73.92
C ASP A 80 21.14 12.61 73.13
N ASP A 81 22.28 13.07 73.65
CA ASP A 81 23.57 12.89 73.00
C ASP A 81 24.05 11.44 73.06
N PHE A 82 23.82 10.76 74.19
CA PHE A 82 24.03 9.31 74.32
C PHE A 82 23.18 8.53 73.31
N VAL A 83 21.89 8.86 73.18
CA VAL A 83 21.01 8.21 72.19
C VAL A 83 21.52 8.42 70.76
N ARG A 84 21.97 9.62 70.41
CA ARG A 84 22.59 9.89 69.10
C ARG A 84 23.84 9.04 68.87
N GLN A 85 24.65 8.81 69.90
CA GLN A 85 25.83 7.93 69.80
C GLN A 85 25.43 6.47 69.58
N SER A 86 24.45 5.92 70.32
CA SER A 86 23.92 4.57 70.06
C SER A 86 23.40 4.43 68.63
N ILE A 87 22.69 5.45 68.12
CA ILE A 87 22.18 5.44 66.74
C ILE A 87 23.34 5.44 65.74
N ALA A 88 24.34 6.30 65.92
CA ALA A 88 25.50 6.39 65.03
C ALA A 88 26.32 5.09 65.03
N ILE A 89 26.47 4.45 66.19
CA ILE A 89 27.10 3.14 66.33
C ILE A 89 26.30 2.10 65.58
N GLY A 90 24.98 1.99 65.80
CA GLY A 90 24.13 1.02 65.13
C GLY A 90 24.16 1.14 63.60
N LYS A 91 24.10 2.37 63.08
CA LYS A 91 24.23 2.68 61.65
C LYS A 91 25.57 2.23 61.08
N ARG A 92 26.69 2.53 61.74
CA ARG A 92 28.02 2.10 61.28
C ARG A 92 28.18 0.58 61.33
N HIS A 93 27.60 -0.08 62.33
CA HIS A 93 27.63 -1.54 62.38
C HIS A 93 26.87 -2.15 61.20
N GLU A 94 25.76 -1.54 60.76
CA GLU A 94 25.05 -1.94 59.54
C GLU A 94 25.88 -1.68 58.28
N GLU A 95 26.46 -0.48 58.15
CA GLU A 95 27.32 -0.06 57.03
C GLU A 95 28.49 -1.02 56.80
N TYR A 96 29.12 -1.50 57.88
CA TYR A 96 30.25 -2.43 57.82
C TYR A 96 29.86 -3.91 57.96
N GLY A 97 28.57 -4.25 57.94
CA GLY A 97 28.10 -5.64 57.97
C GLY A 97 28.36 -6.37 59.30
N ILE A 98 28.49 -5.66 60.41
CA ILE A 98 28.59 -6.25 61.75
C ILE A 98 27.20 -6.66 62.23
N THR A 99 26.87 -7.92 62.01
CA THR A 99 25.53 -8.45 62.30
C THR A 99 25.17 -8.35 63.80
N PRO A 100 23.86 -8.26 64.15
CA PRO A 100 23.38 -8.30 65.52
C PRO A 100 23.92 -9.50 66.32
N LYS A 101 24.08 -10.66 65.67
CA LYS A 101 24.63 -11.88 66.29
C LYS A 101 26.06 -11.65 66.80
N LEU A 102 26.90 -10.97 66.04
CA LEU A 102 28.29 -10.69 66.40
C LEU A 102 28.38 -9.61 67.45
N TYR A 103 27.57 -8.57 67.29
CA TYR A 103 27.45 -7.48 68.24
C TYR A 103 27.04 -8.00 69.63
N ILE A 104 25.95 -8.78 69.72
CA ILE A 104 25.50 -9.41 70.97
C ILE A 104 26.55 -10.36 71.54
N SER A 105 27.22 -11.15 70.70
CA SER A 105 28.29 -12.07 71.13
C SER A 105 29.48 -11.33 71.74
N ALA A 106 29.87 -10.19 71.17
CA ALA A 106 30.94 -9.36 71.70
C ALA A 106 30.50 -8.63 72.99
N TYR A 107 29.24 -8.20 73.07
CA TYR A 107 28.66 -7.62 74.29
C TYR A 107 28.65 -8.62 75.43
N ASN A 108 28.21 -9.86 75.18
CA ASN A 108 28.17 -10.93 76.19
C ASN A 108 29.55 -11.12 76.84
N ALA A 109 30.61 -11.21 76.03
CA ALA A 109 31.97 -11.37 76.55
C ALA A 109 32.46 -10.16 77.39
N VAL A 110 32.04 -8.94 77.02
CA VAL A 110 32.38 -7.73 77.77
C VAL A 110 31.60 -7.66 79.08
N THR A 111 30.30 -8.00 79.07
CA THR A 111 29.44 -8.04 80.24
C THR A 111 29.90 -9.12 81.23
N ASP A 112 30.24 -10.32 80.76
CA ASP A 112 30.77 -11.42 81.59
C ASP A 112 32.06 -10.97 82.32
N ALA A 113 33.00 -10.34 81.61
CA ALA A 113 34.23 -9.84 82.20
C ALA A 113 33.99 -8.74 83.25
N LEU A 114 32.99 -7.88 83.04
CA LEU A 114 32.60 -6.85 84.02
C LEU A 114 31.95 -7.49 85.27
N ILE A 115 31.06 -8.46 85.08
CA ILE A 115 30.41 -9.19 86.18
C ILE A 115 31.46 -9.91 87.04
N GLU A 116 32.41 -10.62 86.41
CA GLU A 116 33.50 -11.29 87.12
C GLU A 116 34.32 -10.28 87.95
N THR A 117 34.67 -9.13 87.35
CA THR A 117 35.41 -8.06 88.04
C THR A 117 34.64 -7.54 89.26
N ILE A 118 33.33 -7.34 89.15
CA ILE A 118 32.46 -6.88 90.24
C ILE A 118 32.36 -7.95 91.34
N ILE A 119 32.14 -9.21 90.99
CA ILE A 119 32.02 -10.32 91.96
C ILE A 119 33.31 -10.48 92.75
N VAL A 120 34.47 -10.49 92.08
CA VAL A 120 35.78 -10.63 92.74
C VAL A 120 36.06 -9.47 93.69
N LYS A 121 35.71 -8.24 93.29
CA LYS A 121 35.91 -7.04 94.09
C LYS A 121 35.02 -7.02 95.33
N PHE A 122 33.75 -7.38 95.19
CA PHE A 122 32.73 -7.33 96.24
C PHE A 122 32.46 -8.71 96.87
N ARG A 123 33.41 -9.65 96.80
CA ARG A 123 33.25 -11.05 97.27
C ARG A 123 32.75 -11.21 98.71
N TRP A 124 33.07 -10.26 99.59
CA TRP A 124 32.63 -10.25 100.99
C TRP A 124 31.35 -9.45 101.24
N ARG A 125 30.80 -8.84 100.18
CA ARG A 125 29.58 -8.04 100.17
C ARG A 125 28.65 -8.53 99.05
N ALA A 126 28.30 -9.81 99.10
CA ALA A 126 27.52 -10.47 98.05
C ALA A 126 26.20 -9.74 97.71
N GLY A 127 25.49 -9.21 98.71
CA GLY A 127 24.27 -8.42 98.50
C GLY A 127 24.51 -7.07 97.80
N GLU A 128 25.69 -6.47 97.94
CA GLU A 128 26.09 -5.26 97.22
C GLU A 128 26.54 -5.60 95.80
N ALA A 129 27.31 -6.68 95.62
CA ALA A 129 27.69 -7.20 94.31
C ALA A 129 26.48 -7.54 93.44
N GLY A 130 25.49 -8.23 94.00
CA GLY A 130 24.25 -8.60 93.30
C GLY A 130 23.50 -7.38 92.77
N LYS A 131 23.34 -6.33 93.59
CA LYS A 131 22.68 -5.08 93.15
C LYS A 131 23.44 -4.37 92.03
N ILE A 132 24.77 -4.36 92.08
CA ILE A 132 25.61 -3.74 91.04
C ILE A 132 25.53 -4.55 89.74
N VAL A 133 25.56 -5.88 89.81
CA VAL A 133 25.41 -6.76 88.63
C VAL A 133 24.04 -6.60 87.98
N THR A 134 22.95 -6.55 88.77
CA THR A 134 21.61 -6.28 88.24
C THR A 134 21.55 -4.92 87.55
N ALA A 135 22.05 -3.86 88.19
CA ALA A 135 22.09 -2.52 87.60
C ALA A 135 22.93 -2.47 86.31
N LEU A 136 24.07 -3.16 86.29
CA LEU A 136 24.94 -3.25 85.11
C LEU A 136 24.22 -3.97 83.97
N THR A 137 23.53 -5.07 84.27
CA THR A 137 22.81 -5.87 83.27
C THR A 137 21.68 -5.05 82.65
N SER A 138 20.88 -4.33 83.45
CA SER A 138 19.84 -3.44 82.95
C SER A 138 20.39 -2.35 82.02
N VAL A 139 21.47 -1.69 82.43
CA VAL A 139 22.11 -0.61 81.64
C VAL A 139 22.74 -1.15 80.35
N MET A 140 23.32 -2.35 80.37
CA MET A 140 23.88 -2.99 79.18
C MET A 140 22.80 -3.47 78.21
N LEU A 141 21.70 -4.02 78.71
CA LEU A 141 20.57 -4.43 77.87
C LEU A 141 19.90 -3.23 77.18
N LEU A 142 19.73 -2.12 77.91
CA LEU A 142 19.26 -0.86 77.33
C LEU A 142 20.19 -0.39 76.20
N ASP A 143 21.50 -0.39 76.42
CA ASP A 143 22.49 0.05 75.41
C ASP A 143 22.49 -0.83 74.14
N ILE A 144 22.41 -2.15 74.33
CA ILE A 144 22.29 -3.11 73.24
C ILE A 144 21.00 -2.87 72.46
N GLU A 145 19.85 -2.71 73.14
CA GLU A 145 18.56 -2.45 72.47
C GLU A 145 18.60 -1.17 71.65
N LEU A 146 19.10 -0.06 72.21
CA LEU A 146 19.20 1.22 71.50
C LEU A 146 20.00 1.10 70.21
N THR A 147 21.13 0.40 70.28
CA THR A 147 22.03 0.23 69.14
C THR A 147 21.48 -0.76 68.10
N LEU A 148 20.86 -1.87 68.55
CA LEU A 148 20.24 -2.85 67.65
C LEU A 148 19.00 -2.29 66.95
N THR A 149 18.18 -1.50 67.64
CA THR A 149 17.04 -0.83 67.01
C THR A 149 17.53 0.10 65.89
N ALA A 150 18.56 0.90 66.15
CA ALA A 150 19.17 1.75 65.12
C ALA A 150 19.80 0.98 63.94
N TYR A 151 20.42 -0.17 64.21
CA TYR A 151 20.91 -1.08 63.17
C TYR A 151 19.76 -1.60 62.30
N CYS A 152 18.68 -2.09 62.94
CA CYS A 152 17.52 -2.63 62.25
C CYS A 152 16.83 -1.57 61.38
N ASP A 153 16.69 -0.35 61.89
CA ASP A 153 16.12 0.78 61.15
C ASP A 153 16.97 1.13 59.93
N ALA A 154 18.30 1.25 60.09
CA ALA A 154 19.22 1.51 58.98
C ALA A 154 19.18 0.42 57.92
N SER A 155 19.15 -0.84 58.36
CA SER A 155 19.09 -1.99 57.46
C SER A 155 17.74 -2.09 56.73
N ALA A 156 16.64 -1.71 57.39
CA ALA A 156 15.32 -1.62 56.76
C ALA A 156 15.28 -0.51 55.70
N GLU A 157 15.86 0.66 55.98
CA GLU A 157 15.95 1.78 55.03
C GLU A 157 16.78 1.39 53.79
N ASN A 158 17.94 0.74 53.98
CA ASN A 158 18.79 0.30 52.87
C ASN A 158 18.10 -0.78 52.01
N ARG A 159 17.44 -1.77 52.63
CA ARG A 159 16.65 -2.77 51.89
C ARG A 159 15.50 -2.12 51.11
N HIS A 160 14.84 -1.12 51.68
CA HIS A 160 13.77 -0.38 51.01
C HIS A 160 14.30 0.34 49.77
N LYS A 161 15.38 1.12 49.90
CA LYS A 161 16.02 1.83 48.77
C LYS A 161 16.49 0.86 47.68
N ALA A 162 17.10 -0.26 48.06
CA ALA A 162 17.52 -1.28 47.11
C ALA A 162 16.33 -1.89 46.35
N SER A 163 15.22 -2.17 47.05
CA SER A 163 13.99 -2.67 46.44
C SER A 163 13.36 -1.64 45.49
N GLU A 164 13.33 -0.36 45.88
CA GLU A 164 12.81 0.72 45.04
C GLU A 164 13.65 0.92 43.78
N ASN A 165 14.99 0.93 43.91
CA ASN A 165 15.89 1.03 42.77
C ASN A 165 15.76 -0.19 41.84
N ALA A 166 15.63 -1.40 42.37
CA ALA A 166 15.41 -2.60 41.55
C ALA A 166 14.06 -2.58 40.81
N PHE A 167 13.00 -2.06 41.44
CA PHE A 167 11.72 -1.86 40.77
C PHE A 167 11.81 -0.80 39.67
N ALA A 168 12.44 0.34 39.96
CA ALA A 168 12.67 1.42 39.01
C ALA A 168 13.52 0.97 37.82
N ASP A 169 14.53 0.13 38.09
CA ASP A 169 15.36 -0.52 37.08
C ASP A 169 14.51 -1.37 36.13
N GLN A 170 13.69 -2.29 36.63
CA GLN A 170 12.82 -3.10 35.77
C GLN A 170 11.78 -2.26 35.01
N GLN A 171 11.25 -1.21 35.64
CA GLN A 171 10.29 -0.33 35.00
C GLN A 171 10.90 0.46 33.85
N LEU A 172 12.16 0.90 33.96
CA LEU A 172 12.82 1.62 32.86
C LEU A 172 12.86 0.77 31.58
N ASP A 173 13.26 -0.50 31.65
CA ASP A 173 13.29 -1.36 30.46
C ASP A 173 11.93 -1.52 29.82
N ARG A 174 10.89 -1.75 30.62
CA ARG A 174 9.51 -1.85 30.12
C ARG A 174 9.05 -0.57 29.45
N THR A 175 9.37 0.58 30.03
CA THR A 175 9.05 1.89 29.45
C THR A 175 9.83 2.14 28.15
N MET A 176 11.09 1.70 28.06
CA MET A 176 11.88 1.80 26.82
C MET A 176 11.34 0.88 25.72
N ASP A 177 11.00 -0.37 26.03
CA ASP A 177 10.41 -1.30 25.07
C ASP A 177 9.03 -0.81 24.61
N LEU A 178 8.21 -0.26 25.51
CA LEU A 178 6.93 0.38 25.16
C LEU A 178 7.14 1.57 24.23
N SER A 179 8.18 2.39 24.48
CA SER A 179 8.53 3.52 23.61
C SER A 179 8.93 3.07 22.21
N VAL A 180 9.74 2.01 22.07
CA VAL A 180 10.07 1.49 20.74
C VAL A 180 8.82 0.99 20.02
N ALA A 181 7.95 0.22 20.70
CA ALA A 181 6.73 -0.32 20.11
C ALA A 181 5.71 0.75 19.69
N ILE A 182 5.53 1.81 20.50
CA ILE A 182 4.59 2.89 20.15
C ILE A 182 5.08 3.72 18.96
N ASN A 183 6.39 3.95 18.86
CA ASN A 183 6.99 4.62 17.71
C ASN A 183 6.87 3.78 16.43
N GLU A 184 7.04 2.45 16.52
CA GLU A 184 6.79 1.53 15.39
C GLU A 184 5.34 1.60 14.91
N SER A 185 4.38 1.72 15.84
CA SER A 185 2.97 1.95 15.52
C SER A 185 2.74 3.29 14.78
N ALA A 186 3.38 4.39 15.21
CA ALA A 186 3.32 5.66 14.50
C ALA A 186 3.90 5.59 13.09
N ILE A 187 5.02 4.89 12.90
CA ILE A 187 5.62 4.68 11.57
C ILE A 187 4.67 3.90 10.65
N SER A 188 4.00 2.86 11.18
CA SER A 188 2.99 2.11 10.44
C SER A 188 1.80 2.99 10.02
N ASN A 189 1.34 3.88 10.91
CA ASN A 189 0.31 4.88 10.61
C ASN A 189 0.74 5.86 9.51
N ALA A 190 1.98 6.36 9.56
CA ALA A 190 2.54 7.22 8.53
C ALA A 190 2.58 6.52 7.15
N ARG A 191 2.98 5.25 7.10
CA ARG A 191 2.94 4.43 5.86
C ARG A 191 1.52 4.26 5.33
N MET A 192 0.56 3.98 6.22
CA MET A 192 -0.83 3.84 5.82
C MET A 192 -1.39 5.13 5.21
N MET A 193 -1.00 6.31 5.71
CA MET A 193 -1.40 7.60 5.11
C MET A 193 -0.95 7.74 3.66
N ASN A 194 0.29 7.36 3.34
CA ASN A 194 0.80 7.40 1.97
C ASN A 194 0.02 6.45 1.05
N VAL A 195 -0.21 5.21 1.49
CA VAL A 195 -1.01 4.23 0.73
C VAL A 195 -2.41 4.75 0.46
N ILE A 196 -3.05 5.37 1.44
CA ILE A 196 -4.40 5.93 1.31
C ILE A 196 -4.41 7.11 0.33
N SER A 197 -3.38 7.96 0.36
CA SER A 197 -3.25 9.06 -0.60
C SER A 197 -3.11 8.55 -2.04
N ASP A 198 -2.38 7.45 -2.25
CA ASP A 198 -2.26 6.81 -3.56
C ASP A 198 -3.58 6.21 -4.03
N VAL A 199 -4.31 5.53 -3.13
CA VAL A 199 -5.65 4.99 -3.42
C VAL A 199 -6.61 6.11 -3.81
N ASP A 200 -6.58 7.26 -3.12
CA ASP A 200 -7.40 8.43 -3.46
C ASP A 200 -7.10 8.96 -4.86
N ARG A 201 -5.81 9.17 -5.18
CA ARG A 201 -5.37 9.64 -6.51
C ARG A 201 -5.76 8.65 -7.61
N GLN A 202 -5.66 7.36 -7.35
CA GLN A 202 -6.07 6.32 -8.29
C GLN A 202 -7.59 6.33 -8.49
N ALA A 203 -8.38 6.46 -7.42
CA ALA A 203 -9.83 6.57 -7.49
C ALA A 203 -10.28 7.79 -8.32
N GLN A 204 -9.64 8.95 -8.15
CA GLN A 204 -9.88 10.15 -8.97
C GLN A 204 -9.56 9.91 -10.45
N SER A 205 -8.45 9.22 -10.75
CA SER A 205 -8.06 8.89 -12.12
C SER A 205 -9.07 7.94 -12.79
N ILE A 206 -9.57 6.95 -12.05
CA ILE A 206 -10.62 6.05 -12.54
C ILE A 206 -11.93 6.84 -12.75
N SER A 207 -12.26 7.79 -11.86
CA SER A 207 -13.45 8.65 -12.03
C SER A 207 -13.40 9.43 -13.34
N ALA A 208 -12.25 10.03 -13.66
CA ALA A 208 -12.06 10.75 -14.91
C ALA A 208 -12.20 9.82 -16.14
N ALA A 209 -11.66 8.61 -16.07
CA ALA A 209 -11.81 7.62 -17.14
C ALA A 209 -13.27 7.16 -17.32
N VAL A 210 -14.02 7.03 -16.22
CA VAL A 210 -15.46 6.73 -16.24
C VAL A 210 -16.25 7.84 -16.92
N ASP A 211 -15.97 9.10 -16.62
CA ASP A 211 -16.63 10.24 -17.29
C ASP A 211 -16.36 10.25 -18.80
N GLN A 212 -15.13 9.96 -19.21
CA GLN A 212 -14.79 9.79 -20.63
C GLN A 212 -15.54 8.61 -21.27
N MET A 213 -15.71 7.50 -20.55
CA MET A 213 -16.45 6.34 -21.04
C MET A 213 -17.94 6.66 -21.25
N VAL A 214 -18.57 7.39 -20.33
CA VAL A 214 -19.97 7.86 -20.49
C VAL A 214 -20.12 8.70 -21.76
N SER A 215 -19.19 9.63 -21.99
CA SER A 215 -19.18 10.45 -23.22
C SER A 215 -19.00 9.58 -24.47
N GLY A 216 -18.08 8.61 -24.43
CA GLY A 216 -17.87 7.66 -25.52
C GLY A 216 -19.12 6.84 -25.85
N ILE A 217 -19.83 6.34 -24.83
CA ILE A 217 -21.09 5.61 -25.01
C ILE A 217 -22.14 6.48 -25.71
N SER A 218 -22.29 7.74 -25.28
CA SER A 218 -23.23 8.68 -25.93
C SER A 218 -22.87 8.94 -27.39
N HIS A 219 -21.57 9.06 -27.71
CA HIS A 219 -21.12 9.22 -29.10
C HIS A 219 -21.40 7.98 -29.96
N ILE A 220 -21.20 6.77 -29.42
CA ILE A 220 -21.49 5.54 -30.16
C ILE A 220 -23.00 5.41 -30.38
N ALA A 221 -23.82 5.75 -29.39
CA ALA A 221 -25.29 5.73 -29.52
C ALA A 221 -25.78 6.66 -30.65
N GLU A 222 -25.29 7.90 -30.71
CA GLU A 222 -25.69 8.84 -31.77
C GLU A 222 -25.20 8.38 -33.15
N ASN A 223 -23.95 7.90 -33.25
CA ASN A 223 -23.43 7.36 -34.51
C ASN A 223 -24.20 6.12 -34.96
N GLY A 224 -24.61 5.26 -34.02
CA GLY A 224 -25.48 4.12 -34.29
C GLY A 224 -26.83 4.56 -34.85
N ARG A 225 -27.46 5.57 -34.25
CA ARG A 225 -28.73 6.15 -34.74
C ARG A 225 -28.59 6.68 -36.17
N VAL A 226 -27.54 7.44 -36.46
CA VAL A 226 -27.27 7.95 -37.82
C VAL A 226 -27.04 6.82 -38.81
N ALA A 227 -26.33 5.76 -38.42
CA ALA A 227 -26.12 4.60 -39.28
C ALA A 227 -27.43 3.84 -39.56
N ALA A 228 -28.36 3.78 -38.60
CA ALA A 228 -29.67 3.15 -38.78
C ALA A 228 -30.55 3.97 -39.73
N ASP A 229 -30.61 5.30 -39.55
CA ASP A 229 -31.32 6.20 -40.46
C ASP A 229 -30.80 6.03 -41.91
N ASN A 230 -29.46 5.99 -42.10
CA ASN A 230 -28.86 5.78 -43.41
C ASN A 230 -29.18 4.40 -44.02
N ALA A 231 -29.23 3.34 -43.19
CA ALA A 231 -29.57 2.00 -43.65
C ALA A 231 -31.04 1.91 -44.07
N GLU A 232 -31.95 2.55 -43.32
CA GLU A 232 -33.37 2.65 -43.67
C GLU A 232 -33.59 3.43 -44.97
N ASP A 233 -32.89 4.55 -45.16
CA ASP A 233 -32.90 5.30 -46.41
C ASP A 233 -32.42 4.44 -47.59
N ALA A 234 -31.35 3.67 -47.42
CA ALA A 234 -30.84 2.77 -48.44
C ALA A 234 -31.81 1.62 -48.76
N ILE A 235 -32.55 1.08 -47.78
CA ILE A 235 -33.64 0.12 -48.01
C ILE A 235 -34.74 0.75 -48.87
N ASN A 236 -35.14 1.99 -48.59
CA ASN A 236 -36.14 2.69 -49.38
C ASN A 236 -35.67 2.95 -50.82
N VAL A 237 -34.42 3.36 -51.00
CA VAL A 237 -33.81 3.58 -52.33
C VAL A 237 -33.71 2.27 -53.12
N THR A 238 -33.27 1.18 -52.49
CA THR A 238 -33.20 -0.13 -53.16
C THR A 238 -34.57 -0.65 -53.55
N ARG A 239 -35.59 -0.47 -52.72
CA ARG A 239 -36.98 -0.81 -53.07
C ARG A 239 -37.47 -0.06 -54.31
N ASN A 240 -37.25 1.25 -54.36
CA ASN A 240 -37.58 2.06 -55.54
C ASN A 240 -36.76 1.65 -56.78
N GLY A 241 -35.49 1.29 -56.58
CA GLY A 241 -34.63 0.74 -57.62
C GLY A 241 -35.18 -0.57 -58.18
N GLN A 242 -35.67 -1.48 -57.33
CA GLN A 242 -36.28 -2.73 -57.74
C GLN A 242 -37.53 -2.50 -58.60
N GLU A 243 -38.38 -1.56 -58.22
CA GLU A 243 -39.57 -1.17 -59.01
C GLU A 243 -39.17 -0.61 -60.38
N THR A 244 -38.12 0.21 -60.43
CA THR A 244 -37.59 0.77 -61.68
C THR A 244 -37.05 -0.33 -62.60
N VAL A 245 -36.30 -1.29 -62.06
CA VAL A 245 -35.77 -2.42 -62.83
C VAL A 245 -36.88 -3.31 -63.36
N ASN A 246 -37.91 -3.60 -62.55
CA ASN A 246 -39.08 -4.34 -63.02
C ASN A 246 -39.77 -3.64 -64.20
N GLY A 247 -39.94 -2.31 -64.12
CA GLY A 247 -40.47 -1.53 -65.24
C GLY A 247 -39.60 -1.56 -66.50
N ALA A 248 -38.27 -1.60 -66.33
CA ALA A 248 -37.33 -1.76 -67.44
C ALA A 248 -37.42 -3.15 -68.08
N VAL A 249 -37.55 -4.21 -67.28
CA VAL A 249 -37.77 -5.59 -67.76
C VAL A 249 -39.08 -5.70 -68.55
N ASP A 250 -40.17 -5.12 -68.04
CA ASP A 250 -41.46 -5.08 -68.74
C ASP A 250 -41.37 -4.33 -70.08
N SER A 251 -40.62 -3.23 -70.10
CA SER A 251 -40.35 -2.48 -71.33
C SER A 251 -39.55 -3.29 -72.34
N MET A 252 -38.53 -4.04 -71.89
CA MET A 252 -37.77 -4.94 -72.76
C MET A 252 -38.63 -6.09 -73.30
N ASN A 253 -39.52 -6.66 -72.47
CA ASN A 253 -40.49 -7.67 -72.91
C ASN A 253 -41.42 -7.10 -73.99
N ALA A 254 -41.90 -5.87 -73.83
CA ALA A 254 -42.74 -5.20 -74.81
C ALA A 254 -41.99 -4.96 -76.14
N ILE A 255 -40.72 -4.55 -76.08
CA ILE A 255 -39.88 -4.37 -77.27
C ILE A 255 -39.62 -5.72 -77.96
N ALA A 256 -39.31 -6.79 -77.20
CA ALA A 256 -39.11 -8.13 -77.76
C ALA A 256 -40.34 -8.59 -78.55
N ASN A 257 -41.54 -8.41 -77.97
CA ASN A 257 -42.81 -8.74 -78.63
C ASN A 257 -43.04 -7.91 -79.90
N ALA A 258 -42.73 -6.61 -79.86
CA ALA A 258 -42.88 -5.73 -81.02
C ALA A 258 -41.91 -6.10 -82.16
N VAL A 259 -40.65 -6.45 -81.84
CA VAL A 259 -39.66 -6.93 -82.81
C VAL A 259 -40.10 -8.27 -83.42
N GLN A 260 -40.63 -9.18 -82.59
CA GLN A 260 -41.10 -10.48 -83.06
C GLN A 260 -42.35 -10.37 -83.96
N ASP A 261 -43.27 -9.46 -83.66
CA ASP A 261 -44.41 -9.17 -84.54
C ASP A 261 -43.95 -8.53 -85.86
N ALA A 262 -43.04 -7.55 -85.79
CA ALA A 262 -42.45 -6.94 -86.98
C ALA A 262 -41.76 -7.97 -87.88
N SER A 263 -40.95 -8.87 -87.30
CA SER A 263 -40.31 -9.98 -88.01
C SER A 263 -41.33 -10.86 -88.74
N ARG A 264 -42.43 -11.26 -88.08
CA ARG A 264 -43.50 -12.05 -88.71
C ARG A 264 -44.16 -11.32 -89.89
N ARG A 265 -44.39 -10.01 -89.78
CA ARG A 265 -44.98 -9.21 -90.86
C ARG A 265 -44.03 -9.06 -92.04
N VAL A 266 -42.72 -8.96 -91.77
CA VAL A 266 -41.67 -8.91 -92.79
C VAL A 266 -41.53 -10.27 -93.50
N ASP A 267 -41.66 -11.39 -92.80
CA ASP A 267 -41.68 -12.73 -93.42
C ASP A 267 -42.85 -12.89 -94.40
N ILE A 268 -44.04 -12.40 -94.02
CA ILE A 268 -45.21 -12.38 -94.92
C ILE A 268 -44.92 -11.54 -96.17
N LEU A 269 -44.26 -10.39 -96.01
CA LEU A 269 -43.86 -9.54 -97.13
C LEU A 269 -42.79 -10.21 -98.01
N ALA A 270 -41.85 -10.95 -97.42
CA ALA A 270 -40.84 -11.72 -98.15
C ALA A 270 -41.50 -12.79 -99.03
N ASP A 271 -42.45 -13.56 -98.47
CA ASP A 271 -43.22 -14.58 -99.19
C ASP A 271 -44.09 -13.98 -100.30
N ALA A 272 -44.77 -12.87 -100.02
CA ALA A 272 -45.55 -12.15 -101.04
C ALA A 272 -44.67 -11.62 -102.18
N SER A 273 -43.51 -11.05 -101.85
CA SER A 273 -42.53 -10.56 -102.84
C SER A 273 -41.96 -11.70 -103.68
N ALA A 274 -41.73 -12.88 -103.09
CA ALA A 274 -41.30 -14.07 -103.81
C ALA A 274 -42.36 -14.53 -104.83
N LYS A 275 -43.62 -14.63 -104.40
CA LYS A 275 -44.75 -14.99 -105.27
C LYS A 275 -44.95 -14.00 -106.42
N ILE A 276 -44.80 -12.70 -106.17
CA ILE A 276 -44.86 -11.69 -107.24
C ILE A 276 -43.70 -11.91 -108.22
N GLY A 277 -42.50 -12.23 -107.74
CA GLY A 277 -41.36 -12.58 -108.60
C GLY A 277 -41.67 -13.74 -109.56
N GLU A 278 -42.31 -14.81 -109.07
CA GLU A 278 -42.74 -15.94 -109.91
C GLU A 278 -43.78 -15.54 -110.97
N ILE A 279 -44.74 -14.68 -110.61
CA ILE A 279 -45.74 -14.15 -111.53
C ILE A 279 -45.08 -13.30 -112.62
N VAL A 280 -44.16 -12.41 -112.23
CA VAL A 280 -43.42 -11.53 -113.14
C VAL A 280 -42.60 -12.37 -114.13
N GLN A 281 -41.93 -13.43 -113.66
CA GLN A 281 -41.21 -14.37 -114.51
C GLN A 281 -42.15 -15.08 -115.51
N SER A 282 -43.36 -15.44 -115.08
CA SER A 282 -44.37 -16.04 -115.95
C SER A 282 -44.87 -15.07 -117.02
N ILE A 283 -45.09 -13.79 -116.66
CA ILE A 283 -45.50 -12.74 -117.61
C ILE A 283 -44.40 -12.48 -118.65
N GLU A 284 -43.14 -12.48 -118.23
CA GLU A 284 -42.00 -12.31 -119.13
C GLU A 284 -41.94 -13.45 -120.16
N ALA A 285 -42.15 -14.69 -119.70
CA ALA A 285 -42.22 -15.87 -120.57
C ALA A 285 -43.37 -15.74 -121.59
N ILE A 286 -44.57 -15.34 -121.15
CA ILE A 286 -45.74 -15.10 -122.02
C ILE A 286 -45.45 -13.98 -123.02
N ALA A 287 -44.83 -12.88 -122.59
CA ALA A 287 -44.48 -11.76 -123.46
C ALA A 287 -43.46 -12.18 -124.53
N SER A 288 -42.47 -13.00 -124.16
CA SER A 288 -41.48 -13.58 -125.07
C SER A 288 -42.13 -14.51 -126.10
N GLU A 289 -43.03 -15.39 -125.66
CA GLU A 289 -43.80 -16.28 -126.53
C GLU A 289 -44.73 -15.49 -127.47
N THR A 290 -45.39 -14.45 -126.95
CA THR A 290 -46.25 -13.55 -127.73
C THR A 290 -45.44 -12.78 -128.78
N ASN A 291 -44.24 -12.32 -128.44
CA ASN A 291 -43.31 -11.68 -129.39
C ASN A 291 -42.87 -12.65 -130.50
N LEU A 292 -42.64 -13.93 -130.17
CA LEU A 292 -42.33 -14.97 -131.15
C LEU A 292 -43.53 -15.29 -132.05
N LEU A 293 -44.74 -15.40 -131.50
CA LEU A 293 -45.98 -15.60 -132.27
C LEU A 293 -46.24 -14.41 -133.20
N ALA A 294 -46.07 -13.19 -132.70
CA ALA A 294 -46.21 -11.97 -133.49
C ALA A 294 -45.15 -11.88 -134.60
N LEU A 295 -43.90 -12.26 -134.32
CA LEU A 295 -42.85 -12.35 -135.32
C LEU A 295 -43.20 -13.36 -136.44
N ASN A 296 -43.69 -14.55 -136.07
CA ASN A 296 -44.17 -15.55 -137.02
C ASN A 296 -45.34 -15.04 -137.86
N ALA A 297 -46.29 -14.32 -137.24
CA ALA A 297 -47.42 -13.70 -137.93
C ALA A 297 -46.97 -12.58 -138.89
N THR A 298 -45.98 -11.76 -138.52
CA THR A 298 -45.39 -10.74 -139.41
C THR A 298 -44.71 -11.39 -140.62
N ILE A 299 -44.01 -12.52 -140.43
CA ILE A 299 -43.38 -13.29 -141.52
C ILE A 299 -44.45 -13.82 -142.49
N GLU A 300 -45.52 -14.44 -141.98
CA GLU A 300 -46.59 -15.01 -142.82
C GLU A 300 -47.41 -13.91 -143.53
N ALA A 301 -47.62 -12.76 -142.87
CA ALA A 301 -48.25 -11.60 -143.49
C ALA A 301 -47.40 -11.00 -144.63
N ALA A 302 -46.07 -10.97 -144.49
CA ALA A 302 -45.16 -10.60 -145.59
C ALA A 302 -45.20 -11.61 -146.75
N ARG A 303 -45.40 -12.89 -146.44
CA ARG A 303 -45.51 -13.99 -147.41
C ARG A 303 -46.80 -13.94 -148.25
N ALA A 304 -47.89 -13.44 -147.67
CA ALA A 304 -49.20 -13.28 -148.32
C ALA A 304 -49.31 -12.06 -149.28
N GLY A 305 -48.26 -11.22 -149.40
CA GLY A 305 -48.23 -10.10 -150.34
C GLY A 305 -49.30 -9.03 -150.09
N GLU A 306 -49.96 -8.52 -151.15
CA GLU A 306 -51.01 -7.46 -151.05
C GLU A 306 -52.19 -7.86 -150.13
N ALA A 307 -52.54 -9.15 -150.05
CA ALA A 307 -53.63 -9.65 -149.20
C ALA A 307 -53.29 -9.64 -147.70
N GLY A 308 -51.99 -9.62 -147.34
CA GLY A 308 -51.50 -9.69 -145.96
C GLY A 308 -51.31 -8.34 -145.27
N LYS A 309 -51.45 -7.20 -145.98
CA LYS A 309 -51.12 -5.86 -145.45
C LYS A 309 -51.84 -5.50 -144.16
N GLY A 310 -53.15 -5.77 -144.05
CA GLY A 310 -53.91 -5.52 -142.81
C GLY A 310 -53.46 -6.41 -141.65
N PHE A 311 -53.07 -7.66 -141.95
CA PHE A 311 -52.58 -8.63 -140.96
C PHE A 311 -51.17 -8.28 -140.47
N ALA A 312 -50.31 -7.75 -141.34
CA ALA A 312 -48.96 -7.29 -141.00
C ALA A 312 -48.98 -6.11 -140.01
N VAL A 313 -49.95 -5.20 -140.12
CA VAL A 313 -50.12 -4.09 -139.17
C VAL A 313 -50.46 -4.63 -137.78
N VAL A 314 -51.42 -5.55 -137.68
CA VAL A 314 -51.81 -6.17 -136.40
C VAL A 314 -50.65 -6.97 -135.79
N ALA A 315 -49.94 -7.77 -136.60
CA ALA A 315 -48.79 -8.54 -136.12
C ALA A 315 -47.64 -7.64 -135.60
N ASN A 316 -47.35 -6.53 -136.29
CA ASN A 316 -46.37 -5.56 -135.81
C ASN A 316 -46.82 -4.83 -134.54
N GLU A 317 -48.11 -4.53 -134.39
CA GLU A 317 -48.67 -3.93 -133.17
C GLU A 317 -48.57 -4.90 -131.98
N VAL A 318 -48.92 -6.18 -132.16
CA VAL A 318 -48.76 -7.23 -131.13
C VAL A 318 -47.28 -7.43 -130.78
N LYS A 319 -46.38 -7.39 -131.77
CA LYS A 319 -44.94 -7.47 -131.55
C LYS A 319 -44.45 -6.28 -130.72
N ALA A 320 -44.83 -5.05 -131.06
CA ALA A 320 -44.48 -3.85 -130.30
C ALA A 320 -45.02 -3.92 -128.87
N LEU A 321 -46.27 -4.36 -128.69
CA LEU A 321 -46.89 -4.52 -127.39
C LEU A 321 -46.18 -5.57 -126.53
N SER A 322 -45.84 -6.73 -127.10
CA SER A 322 -45.11 -7.79 -126.39
C SER A 322 -43.70 -7.36 -125.96
N GLN A 323 -42.98 -6.57 -126.79
CA GLN A 323 -41.70 -5.97 -126.43
C GLN A 323 -41.86 -4.92 -125.32
N GLN A 324 -42.93 -4.13 -125.35
CA GLN A 324 -43.26 -3.18 -124.29
C GLN A 324 -43.58 -3.91 -122.98
N THR A 325 -44.35 -5.01 -123.04
CA THR A 325 -44.64 -5.87 -121.89
C THR A 325 -43.38 -6.48 -121.32
N ALA A 326 -42.47 -7.01 -122.15
CA ALA A 326 -41.19 -7.57 -121.69
C ALA A 326 -40.34 -6.51 -120.96
N ARG A 327 -40.22 -5.30 -121.51
CA ARG A 327 -39.49 -4.19 -120.85
C ARG A 327 -40.12 -3.79 -119.52
N ALA A 328 -41.44 -3.62 -119.48
CA ALA A 328 -42.16 -3.31 -118.24
C ALA A 328 -42.01 -4.41 -117.19
N THR A 329 -41.98 -5.67 -117.62
CA THR A 329 -41.80 -6.83 -116.74
C THR A 329 -40.38 -6.88 -116.18
N GLU A 330 -39.35 -6.55 -116.97
CA GLU A 330 -37.96 -6.46 -116.49
C GLU A 330 -37.77 -5.32 -115.47
N GLU A 331 -38.42 -4.17 -115.68
CA GLU A 331 -38.45 -3.10 -114.68
C GLU A 331 -39.10 -3.55 -113.37
N ILE A 332 -40.23 -4.28 -113.45
CA ILE A 332 -40.89 -4.85 -112.27
C ILE A 332 -39.98 -5.88 -111.60
N ARG A 333 -39.31 -6.76 -112.36
CA ARG A 333 -38.37 -7.77 -111.84
C ARG A 333 -37.26 -7.14 -111.03
N THR A 334 -36.68 -6.05 -111.54
CA THR A 334 -35.65 -5.28 -110.86
C THR A 334 -36.17 -4.70 -109.54
N ARG A 335 -37.38 -4.12 -109.53
CA ARG A 335 -38.02 -3.59 -108.31
C ARG A 335 -38.30 -4.69 -107.29
N ILE A 336 -38.77 -5.86 -107.72
CA ILE A 336 -39.03 -7.00 -106.82
C ILE A 336 -37.73 -7.54 -106.23
N THR A 337 -36.66 -7.60 -107.02
CA THR A 337 -35.33 -8.03 -106.53
C THR A 337 -34.83 -7.07 -105.44
N ASN A 338 -34.90 -5.76 -105.68
CA ASN A 338 -34.53 -4.75 -104.68
C ASN A 338 -35.40 -4.86 -103.41
N LEU A 339 -36.71 -5.07 -103.55
CA LEU A 339 -37.61 -5.27 -102.41
C LEU A 339 -37.24 -6.53 -101.61
N GLN A 340 -36.88 -7.63 -102.27
CA GLN A 340 -36.44 -8.86 -101.60
C GLN A 340 -35.14 -8.64 -100.82
N ASP A 341 -34.18 -7.92 -101.39
CA ASP A 341 -32.91 -7.60 -100.73
C ASP A 341 -33.11 -6.64 -99.54
N GLU A 342 -33.94 -5.61 -99.68
CA GLU A 342 -34.34 -4.74 -98.55
C GLU A 342 -35.03 -5.53 -97.44
N THR A 343 -35.92 -6.47 -97.80
CA THR A 343 -36.62 -7.33 -96.84
C THR A 343 -35.65 -8.20 -96.06
N ARG A 344 -34.63 -8.80 -96.72
CA ARG A 344 -33.57 -9.54 -96.03
C ARG A 344 -32.79 -8.66 -95.05
N GLY A 345 -32.42 -7.44 -95.47
CA GLY A 345 -31.74 -6.48 -94.60
C GLY A 345 -32.56 -6.12 -93.35
N ILE A 346 -33.88 -6.02 -93.49
CA ILE A 346 -34.79 -5.79 -92.35
C ILE A 346 -34.82 -7.01 -91.42
N VAL A 347 -34.87 -8.24 -91.94
CA VAL A 347 -34.82 -9.46 -91.12
C VAL A 347 -33.53 -9.53 -90.31
N ASP A 348 -32.37 -9.25 -90.93
CA ASP A 348 -31.09 -9.24 -90.23
C ASP A 348 -31.06 -8.17 -89.12
N ALA A 349 -31.59 -6.98 -89.39
CA ALA A 349 -31.73 -5.92 -88.38
C ALA A 349 -32.67 -6.30 -87.23
N MET A 350 -33.76 -7.04 -87.50
CA MET A 350 -34.67 -7.55 -86.48
C MET A 350 -34.00 -8.61 -85.61
N ASN A 351 -33.22 -9.53 -86.19
CA ASN A 351 -32.46 -10.54 -85.44
C ASN A 351 -31.46 -9.88 -84.48
N LEU A 352 -30.71 -8.88 -84.96
CA LEU A 352 -29.81 -8.07 -84.12
C LEU A 352 -30.59 -7.33 -83.02
N GLY A 353 -31.78 -6.83 -83.33
CA GLY A 353 -32.69 -6.21 -82.36
C GLY A 353 -33.11 -7.19 -81.26
N THR A 354 -33.49 -8.42 -81.62
CA THR A 354 -33.84 -9.47 -80.66
C THR A 354 -32.66 -9.82 -79.75
N GLU A 355 -31.45 -9.97 -80.29
CA GLU A 355 -30.24 -10.22 -79.49
C GLU A 355 -29.93 -9.05 -78.55
N ALA A 356 -30.09 -7.80 -79.01
CA ALA A 356 -29.89 -6.62 -78.18
C ALA A 356 -30.88 -6.56 -77.01
N VAL A 357 -32.15 -6.87 -77.25
CA VAL A 357 -33.18 -6.92 -76.20
C VAL A 357 -32.90 -8.05 -75.21
N SER A 358 -32.52 -9.24 -75.69
CA SER A 358 -32.16 -10.38 -74.84
C SER A 358 -31.01 -10.05 -73.89
N ARG A 359 -29.96 -9.38 -74.39
CA ARG A 359 -28.85 -8.90 -73.55
C ARG A 359 -29.30 -7.82 -72.57
N GLY A 360 -30.20 -6.92 -73.00
CA GLY A 360 -30.80 -5.93 -72.11
C GLY A 360 -31.55 -6.57 -70.94
N GLN A 361 -32.30 -7.64 -71.19
CA GLN A 361 -33.01 -8.39 -70.14
C GLN A 361 -32.05 -9.08 -69.17
N GLU A 362 -30.97 -9.68 -69.67
CA GLU A 362 -29.93 -10.31 -68.84
C GLU A 362 -29.29 -9.30 -67.88
N VAL A 363 -28.85 -8.15 -68.41
CA VAL A 363 -28.27 -7.06 -67.59
C VAL A 363 -29.27 -6.53 -66.56
N MET A 364 -30.55 -6.36 -66.92
CA MET A 364 -31.57 -5.94 -65.94
C MET A 364 -31.77 -7.00 -64.85
N GLY A 365 -31.63 -8.29 -65.16
CA GLY A 365 -31.66 -9.38 -64.18
C GLY A 365 -30.51 -9.31 -63.18
N GLU A 366 -29.29 -9.01 -63.65
CA GLU A 366 -28.13 -8.80 -62.78
C GLU A 366 -28.33 -7.59 -61.86
N VAL A 367 -28.79 -6.45 -62.40
CA VAL A 367 -29.07 -5.26 -61.60
C VAL A 367 -30.16 -5.53 -60.54
N ALA A 368 -31.21 -6.27 -60.88
CA ALA A 368 -32.25 -6.67 -59.92
C ALA A 368 -31.69 -7.51 -58.77
N HIS A 369 -30.70 -8.38 -59.06
CA HIS A 369 -30.02 -9.19 -58.06
C HIS A 369 -29.16 -8.33 -57.14
N ASP A 370 -28.34 -7.44 -57.70
CA ASP A 370 -27.46 -6.55 -56.94
C ASP A 370 -28.25 -5.61 -56.00
N ILE A 371 -29.36 -5.04 -56.47
CA ILE A 371 -30.24 -4.20 -55.65
C ILE A 371 -30.83 -5.01 -54.48
N SER A 372 -31.27 -6.24 -54.72
CA SER A 372 -31.77 -7.12 -53.67
C SER A 372 -30.69 -7.45 -52.64
N GLU A 373 -29.45 -7.70 -53.07
CA GLU A 373 -28.32 -7.91 -52.17
C GLU A 373 -28.03 -6.69 -51.29
N ILE A 374 -28.09 -5.48 -51.85
CA ILE A 374 -27.89 -4.23 -51.09
C ILE A 374 -28.98 -4.10 -50.03
N GLY A 375 -30.25 -4.34 -50.38
CA GLY A 375 -31.37 -4.31 -49.42
C GLY A 375 -31.14 -5.25 -48.23
N ASN A 376 -30.79 -6.51 -48.51
CA ASN A 376 -30.49 -7.50 -47.47
C ASN A 376 -29.31 -7.09 -46.57
N LYS A 377 -28.24 -6.51 -47.14
CA LYS A 377 -27.07 -6.02 -46.38
C LYS A 377 -27.44 -4.82 -45.49
N MET A 378 -28.37 -3.97 -45.92
CA MET A 378 -28.87 -2.86 -45.12
C MET A 378 -29.77 -3.33 -43.98
N GLU A 379 -30.61 -4.35 -44.21
CA GLU A 379 -31.38 -4.99 -43.13
C GLU A 379 -30.46 -5.59 -42.04
N ASP A 380 -29.39 -6.30 -42.44
CA ASP A 380 -28.37 -6.80 -41.49
C ASP A 380 -27.70 -5.65 -40.73
N THR A 381 -27.42 -4.53 -41.40
CA THR A 381 -26.83 -3.34 -40.77
C THR A 381 -27.75 -2.77 -39.69
N THR A 382 -29.05 -2.62 -39.98
CA THR A 382 -30.05 -2.17 -38.99
C THR A 382 -30.13 -3.09 -37.80
N GLN A 383 -30.10 -4.42 -38.02
CA GLN A 383 -30.12 -5.40 -36.92
C GLN A 383 -28.87 -5.28 -36.03
N ARG A 384 -27.67 -5.14 -36.63
CA ARG A 384 -26.43 -4.96 -35.86
C ARG A 384 -26.43 -3.69 -35.02
N ILE A 385 -27.06 -2.62 -35.51
CA ILE A 385 -27.18 -1.37 -34.75
C ILE A 385 -28.14 -1.53 -33.56
N ALA A 386 -29.22 -2.30 -33.71
CA ALA A 386 -30.08 -2.65 -32.59
C ALA A 386 -29.29 -3.45 -31.52
N ASP A 387 -28.46 -4.40 -31.95
CA ASP A 387 -27.60 -5.17 -31.03
C ASP A 387 -26.58 -4.29 -30.30
N ILE A 388 -25.94 -3.35 -31.02
CA ILE A 388 -25.06 -2.35 -30.42
C ILE A 388 -25.81 -1.51 -29.38
N SER A 389 -27.04 -1.11 -29.65
CA SER A 389 -27.85 -0.32 -28.71
C SER A 389 -28.07 -1.07 -27.38
N ASN A 390 -28.38 -2.36 -27.45
CA ASN A 390 -28.51 -3.21 -26.26
C ASN A 390 -27.18 -3.30 -25.47
N ILE A 391 -26.05 -3.45 -26.16
CA ILE A 391 -24.72 -3.48 -25.55
C ILE A 391 -24.40 -2.15 -24.85
N LEU A 392 -24.75 -1.01 -25.47
CA LEU A 392 -24.53 0.30 -24.87
C LEU A 392 -25.36 0.51 -23.60
N ASP A 393 -26.58 -0.02 -23.54
CA ASP A 393 -27.40 0.00 -22.33
C ASP A 393 -26.76 -0.82 -21.19
N GLU A 394 -26.24 -2.01 -21.49
CA GLU A 394 -25.48 -2.81 -20.52
C GLU A 394 -24.22 -2.08 -20.07
N GLN A 395 -23.49 -1.46 -20.99
CA GLN A 395 -22.27 -0.72 -20.71
C GLN A 395 -22.54 0.52 -19.85
N ASN A 396 -23.65 1.23 -20.08
CA ASN A 396 -24.10 2.32 -19.22
C ASN A 396 -24.33 1.85 -17.78
N ARG A 397 -25.01 0.71 -17.59
CA ARG A 397 -25.25 0.12 -16.26
C ARG A 397 -23.95 -0.30 -15.57
N ALA A 398 -23.03 -0.92 -16.31
CA ALA A 398 -21.72 -1.27 -15.80
C ALA A 398 -20.93 -0.03 -15.37
N THR A 399 -21.00 1.04 -16.17
CA THR A 399 -20.35 2.32 -15.88
C THR A 399 -20.89 2.96 -14.61
N ASP A 400 -22.21 2.92 -14.39
CA ASP A 400 -22.85 3.43 -13.17
C ASP A 400 -22.47 2.63 -11.91
N ALA A 401 -22.36 1.31 -12.05
CA ALA A 401 -21.85 0.45 -10.97
C ALA A 401 -20.39 0.77 -10.62
N VAL A 402 -19.54 1.03 -11.62
CA VAL A 402 -18.15 1.47 -11.40
C VAL A 402 -18.12 2.83 -10.71
N ARG A 403 -18.93 3.79 -11.15
CA ARG A 403 -19.05 5.12 -10.51
C ARG A 403 -19.43 4.99 -9.03
N THR A 404 -20.42 4.14 -8.72
CA THR A 404 -20.83 3.86 -7.34
C THR A 404 -19.68 3.24 -6.53
N GLY A 405 -18.95 2.29 -7.12
CA GLY A 405 -17.76 1.69 -6.50
C GLY A 405 -16.69 2.72 -6.16
N ILE A 406 -16.41 3.67 -7.05
CA ILE A 406 -15.44 4.76 -6.83
C ILE A 406 -15.89 5.67 -5.69
N SER A 407 -17.18 6.05 -5.64
CA SER A 407 -17.71 6.82 -4.50
C SER A 407 -17.59 6.06 -3.18
N GLY A 408 -17.78 4.73 -3.21
CA GLY A 408 -17.53 3.86 -2.06
C GLY A 408 -16.07 3.89 -1.59
N ILE A 409 -15.12 3.81 -2.54
CA ILE A 409 -13.68 3.91 -2.26
C ILE A 409 -13.36 5.28 -1.63
N ALA A 410 -13.83 6.38 -2.22
CA ALA A 410 -13.58 7.72 -1.70
C ALA A 410 -14.10 7.90 -0.25
N ASN A 411 -15.29 7.39 0.05
CA ASN A 411 -15.83 7.42 1.41
C ASN A 411 -15.01 6.56 2.39
N GLN A 412 -14.57 5.38 1.95
CA GLN A 412 -13.74 4.49 2.77
C GLN A 412 -12.35 5.09 3.04
N THR A 413 -11.71 5.66 2.04
CA THR A 413 -10.45 6.43 2.14
C THR A 413 -10.61 7.56 3.16
N GLY A 414 -11.67 8.36 3.07
CA GLY A 414 -11.95 9.43 4.05
C GLY A 414 -12.14 8.92 5.48
N GLY A 415 -12.82 7.79 5.65
CA GLY A 415 -12.95 7.11 6.95
C GLY A 415 -11.61 6.62 7.50
N GLN A 416 -10.76 6.04 6.66
CA GLN A 416 -9.42 5.56 7.04
C GLN A 416 -8.49 6.71 7.44
N VAL A 417 -8.50 7.83 6.72
CA VAL A 417 -7.75 9.05 7.12
C VAL A 417 -8.15 9.49 8.52
N THR A 418 -9.45 9.48 8.82
CA THR A 418 -9.97 9.85 10.15
C THR A 418 -9.49 8.87 11.23
N ALA A 419 -9.56 7.56 10.96
CA ALA A 419 -9.11 6.53 11.87
C ALA A 419 -7.60 6.63 12.18
N ILE A 420 -6.77 6.88 11.16
CA ILE A 420 -5.33 7.03 11.34
C ILE A 420 -5.00 8.30 12.11
N LYS A 421 -5.66 9.43 11.83
CA LYS A 421 -5.50 10.65 12.63
C LYS A 421 -5.83 10.41 14.11
N SER A 422 -6.87 9.64 14.40
CA SER A 422 -7.20 9.25 15.78
C SER A 422 -6.11 8.36 16.39
N ALA A 423 -5.57 7.40 15.63
CA ALA A 423 -4.49 6.53 16.10
C ALA A 423 -3.20 7.32 16.40
N ILE A 424 -2.85 8.29 15.55
CA ILE A 424 -1.72 9.22 15.77
C ILE A 424 -1.92 10.03 17.05
N ALA A 425 -3.13 10.55 17.29
CA ALA A 425 -3.44 11.27 18.53
C ALA A 425 -3.26 10.38 19.77
N THR A 426 -3.75 9.14 19.74
CA THR A 426 -3.55 8.17 20.83
C THR A 426 -2.07 7.82 21.02
N VAL A 427 -1.29 7.67 19.95
CA VAL A 427 0.17 7.49 20.06
C VAL A 427 0.80 8.69 20.78
N GLY A 428 0.43 9.91 20.43
CA GLY A 428 0.91 11.12 21.11
C GLY A 428 0.56 11.15 22.61
N GLU A 429 -0.64 10.70 22.99
CA GLU A 429 -1.02 10.57 24.42
C GLU A 429 -0.16 9.54 25.15
N VAL A 430 0.11 8.39 24.52
CA VAL A 430 0.98 7.35 25.10
C VAL A 430 2.42 7.83 25.23
N GLU A 431 2.94 8.59 24.27
CA GLU A 431 4.27 9.20 24.33
C GLU A 431 4.41 10.17 25.51
N GLN A 432 3.39 11.00 25.78
CA GLN A 432 3.37 11.86 26.97
C GLN A 432 3.41 11.06 28.27
N LEU A 433 2.68 9.95 28.35
CA LEU A 433 2.72 9.07 29.52
C LEU A 433 4.10 8.42 29.70
N ILE A 434 4.75 8.03 28.61
CA ILE A 434 6.13 7.49 28.63
C ILE A 434 7.10 8.55 29.13
N GLU A 435 7.01 9.78 28.63
CA GLU A 435 7.87 10.89 29.08
C GLU A 435 7.68 11.17 30.58
N GLN A 436 6.43 11.18 31.05
CA GLN A 436 6.12 11.32 32.48
C GLN A 436 6.73 10.18 33.30
N GLN A 437 6.57 8.92 32.87
CA GLN A 437 7.16 7.77 33.55
C GLN A 437 8.70 7.86 33.61
N VAL A 438 9.35 8.23 32.50
CA VAL A 438 10.80 8.40 32.45
C VAL A 438 11.24 9.50 33.42
N SER A 439 10.50 10.61 33.49
CA SER A 439 10.78 11.72 34.42
C SER A 439 10.68 11.29 35.89
N GLU A 440 9.65 10.50 36.24
CA GLU A 440 9.48 9.95 37.60
C GLU A 440 10.62 8.98 37.98
N LEU A 441 11.18 8.26 37.00
CA LEU A 441 12.29 7.35 37.21
C LEU A 441 13.64 8.06 37.43
N VAL A 442 13.74 9.36 37.15
CA VAL A 442 15.02 10.12 37.27
C VAL A 442 15.55 10.16 38.70
N ARG A 443 14.66 10.07 39.70
CA ARG A 443 15.01 10.13 41.14
C ARG A 443 15.68 8.87 41.69
N TYR A 444 15.61 7.77 40.95
CA TYR A 444 16.20 6.49 41.37
C TYR A 444 17.59 6.31 40.77
N ASP A 445 18.43 5.57 41.49
CA ASP A 445 19.76 5.21 41.00
C ASP A 445 19.62 3.99 40.06
N ILE A 446 19.51 4.27 38.77
CA ILE A 446 19.30 3.26 37.73
C ILE A 446 20.59 3.12 36.91
N PRO A 447 21.25 1.94 36.93
CA PRO A 447 22.44 1.70 36.15
C PRO A 447 22.22 1.87 34.64
N ASN A 448 23.23 2.39 33.95
CA ASN A 448 23.32 2.42 32.48
C ASN A 448 22.12 3.10 31.79
N ARG A 449 21.41 4.01 32.47
CA ARG A 449 20.20 4.67 31.96
C ARG A 449 20.38 5.27 30.56
N THR A 450 21.50 5.93 30.29
CA THR A 450 21.77 6.55 28.96
C THR A 450 21.81 5.53 27.83
N ILE A 451 22.41 4.35 28.05
CA ILE A 451 22.47 3.27 27.05
C ILE A 451 21.06 2.74 26.77
N ARG A 452 20.30 2.49 27.84
CA ARG A 452 18.94 1.93 27.76
C ARG A 452 17.97 2.91 27.10
N SER A 453 18.08 4.19 27.41
CA SER A 453 17.24 5.24 26.82
C SER A 453 17.56 5.54 25.35
N ALA A 454 18.79 5.27 24.89
CA ALA A 454 19.16 5.50 23.51
C ALA A 454 18.28 4.72 22.52
N ARG A 455 17.79 3.52 22.86
CA ARG A 455 16.90 2.74 21.98
C ARG A 455 15.62 3.50 21.66
N ALA A 456 14.96 4.03 22.69
CA ALA A 456 13.74 4.82 22.54
C ALA A 456 13.99 6.09 21.73
N GLU A 457 15.09 6.81 21.99
CA GLU A 457 15.42 8.04 21.25
C GLU A 457 15.61 7.82 19.76
N HIS A 458 16.30 6.75 19.37
CA HIS A 458 16.52 6.44 17.95
C HIS A 458 15.24 5.93 17.27
N ALA A 459 14.30 5.33 18.00
CA ALA A 459 12.97 5.00 17.49
C ALA A 459 12.12 6.26 17.26
N VAL A 460 12.13 7.21 18.22
CA VAL A 460 11.48 8.54 18.08
C VAL A 460 12.05 9.30 16.88
N TYR A 461 13.37 9.23 16.71
CA TYR A 461 14.05 9.86 15.59
C TYR A 461 13.59 9.27 14.23
N PHE A 462 13.49 7.95 14.11
CA PHE A 462 12.97 7.31 12.90
C PHE A 462 11.50 7.62 12.64
N LYS A 463 10.67 7.65 13.68
CA LYS A 463 9.27 8.10 13.61
C LYS A 463 9.17 9.52 13.04
N ALA A 464 9.95 10.47 13.55
CA ALA A 464 9.85 11.87 13.13
C ALA A 464 10.10 12.04 11.62
N VAL A 465 11.07 11.30 11.06
CA VAL A 465 11.31 11.30 9.60
C VAL A 465 10.14 10.66 8.86
N ALA A 466 9.59 9.55 9.37
CA ALA A 466 8.42 8.90 8.75
C ALA A 466 7.20 9.84 8.69
N GLU A 467 6.94 10.60 9.75
CA GLU A 467 5.83 11.56 9.81
C GLU A 467 6.02 12.74 8.84
N VAL A 468 7.26 13.22 8.66
CA VAL A 468 7.57 14.25 7.64
C VAL A 468 7.27 13.74 6.24
N LEU A 469 7.75 12.54 5.91
CA LEU A 469 7.54 11.95 4.58
C LEU A 469 6.07 11.59 4.31
N ALA A 470 5.28 11.40 5.36
CA ALA A 470 3.82 11.19 5.26
C ALA A 470 3.00 12.49 5.30
N GLY A 471 3.65 13.66 5.35
CA GLY A 471 2.98 14.96 5.45
C GLY A 471 2.24 15.19 6.77
N LEU A 472 2.58 14.44 7.80
CA LEU A 472 2.00 14.53 9.15
C LEU A 472 2.75 15.52 10.05
N ALA A 473 4.01 15.78 9.74
CA ALA A 473 4.86 16.73 10.46
C ALA A 473 5.53 17.71 9.48
N ASP A 474 5.74 18.94 9.95
CA ASP A 474 6.53 19.93 9.21
C ASP A 474 8.02 19.61 9.34
N PRO A 475 8.77 19.45 8.22
CA PRO A 475 10.21 19.22 8.27
C PRO A 475 10.98 20.29 9.05
N ALA A 476 10.49 21.54 9.10
CA ALA A 476 11.12 22.62 9.87
C ALA A 476 11.07 22.40 11.39
N ASN A 477 10.13 21.57 11.87
CA ASN A 477 9.97 21.25 13.28
C ASN A 477 10.74 20.00 13.71
N VAL A 478 11.41 19.31 12.77
CA VAL A 478 12.19 18.10 13.06
C VAL A 478 13.67 18.45 13.08
N GLU A 479 14.23 18.63 14.28
CA GLU A 479 15.64 18.96 14.46
C GLU A 479 16.50 17.69 14.39
N ILE A 480 17.07 17.42 13.21
CA ILE A 480 17.98 16.29 13.02
C ILE A 480 19.42 16.71 13.33
N GLY A 481 19.90 16.41 14.54
CA GLY A 481 21.32 16.55 14.86
C GLY A 481 22.20 15.55 14.09
N ALA A 482 23.51 15.82 14.02
CA ALA A 482 24.48 14.80 13.63
C ALA A 482 24.56 13.70 14.72
N ALA A 483 24.97 12.49 14.32
CA ALA A 483 25.15 11.36 15.24
C ALA A 483 26.06 11.70 16.43
N THR A 484 27.07 12.55 16.25
CA THR A 484 27.98 12.99 17.33
C THR A 484 27.39 14.06 18.24
N SER A 485 26.37 14.79 17.80
CA SER A 485 25.71 15.84 18.58
C SER A 485 24.45 15.39 19.33
N CYS A 486 23.92 14.21 19.00
CA CYS A 486 22.76 13.64 19.70
C CYS A 486 23.13 13.24 21.14
N ARG A 487 22.13 13.01 22.01
CA ARG A 487 22.36 12.71 23.45
C ARG A 487 23.24 11.47 23.63
N PHE A 488 22.93 10.40 22.89
CA PHE A 488 23.71 9.17 22.92
C PHE A 488 25.12 9.36 22.35
N GLY A 489 25.29 10.06 21.23
CA GLY A 489 26.59 10.35 20.63
C GLY A 489 27.51 11.15 21.55
N LYS A 490 26.98 12.19 22.20
CA LYS A 490 27.70 12.96 23.22
C LYS A 490 28.18 12.06 24.36
N TRP A 491 27.35 11.12 24.82
CA TRP A 491 27.75 10.15 25.84
C TRP A 491 28.81 9.16 25.31
N TYR A 492 28.60 8.61 24.10
CA TYR A 492 29.47 7.62 23.46
C TYR A 492 30.91 8.14 23.34
N ASP A 493 31.08 9.39 22.91
CA ASP A 493 32.39 10.03 22.74
C ASP A 493 32.97 10.59 24.05
N SER A 494 32.18 10.66 25.13
CA SER A 494 32.64 11.21 26.42
C SER A 494 33.49 10.24 27.24
N ASP A 495 34.09 10.77 28.31
CA ASP A 495 34.79 9.96 29.30
C ASP A 495 33.85 9.02 30.08
N ALA A 496 32.54 9.30 30.12
CA ALA A 496 31.55 8.47 30.80
C ALA A 496 31.35 7.11 30.11
N SER A 497 31.75 6.96 28.85
CA SER A 497 31.67 5.69 28.12
C SER A 497 32.85 4.75 28.39
N LYS A 498 33.95 5.23 29.00
CA LYS A 498 35.19 4.45 29.23
C LYS A 498 34.95 3.03 29.80
N PRO A 499 34.08 2.82 30.80
CA PRO A 499 33.84 1.49 31.36
C PRO A 499 33.23 0.48 30.38
N PHE A 500 32.68 0.94 29.25
CA PHE A 500 31.95 0.12 28.29
C PHE A 500 32.70 -0.08 26.96
N ARG A 501 33.86 0.56 26.76
CA ARG A 501 34.55 0.59 25.46
C ARG A 501 35.06 -0.77 24.98
N ASP A 502 35.32 -1.68 25.90
CA ASP A 502 35.77 -3.05 25.60
C ASP A 502 34.62 -4.00 25.29
N LEU A 503 33.36 -3.55 25.42
CA LEU A 503 32.19 -4.36 25.14
C LEU A 503 31.96 -4.49 23.62
N PRO A 504 31.71 -5.69 23.08
CA PRO A 504 31.42 -5.88 21.66
C PRO A 504 30.26 -5.02 21.15
N GLY A 505 29.20 -4.87 21.94
CA GLY A 505 28.05 -4.03 21.62
C GLY A 505 28.41 -2.54 21.48
N PHE A 506 29.44 -2.07 22.18
CA PHE A 506 29.88 -0.68 22.10
C PHE A 506 30.42 -0.36 20.70
N ALA A 507 31.34 -1.20 20.19
CA ALA A 507 31.86 -1.04 18.84
C ALA A 507 30.79 -1.27 17.76
N ALA A 508 29.88 -2.22 17.97
CA ALA A 508 28.83 -2.59 17.02
C ALA A 508 27.82 -1.47 16.75
N VAL A 509 27.55 -0.60 17.73
CA VAL A 509 26.57 0.50 17.60
C VAL A 509 27.03 1.61 16.65
N ARG A 510 28.33 1.86 16.53
CA ARG A 510 28.85 3.09 15.90
C ARG A 510 28.38 3.27 14.46
N GLN A 511 28.61 2.26 13.62
CA GLN A 511 28.33 2.37 12.19
C GLN A 511 26.83 2.45 11.89
N PRO A 512 25.96 1.58 12.45
CA PRO A 512 24.51 1.73 12.31
C PRO A 512 23.99 3.10 12.76
N HIS A 513 24.52 3.64 13.86
CA HIS A 513 24.10 4.93 14.41
C HIS A 513 24.41 6.08 13.45
N GLU A 514 25.63 6.12 12.90
CA GLU A 514 26.01 7.11 11.89
C GLU A 514 25.18 6.96 10.60
N ASN A 515 24.94 5.71 10.17
CA ASN A 515 24.12 5.42 8.98
C ASN A 515 22.68 5.92 9.16
N GLN A 516 22.08 5.72 10.33
CA GLN A 516 20.70 6.14 10.61
C GLN A 516 20.55 7.66 10.50
N HIS A 517 21.43 8.41 11.18
CA HIS A 517 21.42 9.87 11.13
C HIS A 517 21.66 10.40 9.72
N LYS A 518 22.63 9.83 8.99
CA LYS A 518 22.91 10.21 7.61
C LYS A 518 21.70 9.96 6.70
N ALA A 519 21.11 8.78 6.78
CA ALA A 519 19.97 8.43 5.95
C ALA A 519 18.72 9.26 6.27
N GLY A 520 18.50 9.62 7.54
CA GLY A 520 17.42 10.53 7.93
C GLY A 520 17.61 11.94 7.39
N HIS A 521 18.83 12.47 7.41
CA HIS A 521 19.19 13.74 6.76
C HIS A 521 18.96 13.69 5.25
N ASP A 522 19.46 12.64 4.58
CA ASP A 522 19.28 12.44 3.14
C ASP A 522 17.78 12.41 2.78
N ALA A 523 16.95 11.76 3.61
CA ALA A 523 15.51 11.63 3.39
C ALA A 523 14.77 12.97 3.51
N ILE A 524 15.04 13.75 4.56
CA ILE A 524 14.42 15.07 4.73
C ILE A 524 14.89 16.04 3.65
N ALA A 525 16.17 16.03 3.30
CA ALA A 525 16.70 16.90 2.25
C ALA A 525 16.06 16.60 0.88
N ALA A 526 16.01 15.32 0.50
CA ALA A 526 15.36 14.91 -0.75
C ALA A 526 13.85 15.26 -0.77
N TYR A 527 13.17 15.10 0.37
CA TYR A 527 11.76 15.49 0.50
C TYR A 527 11.56 17.01 0.36
N ALA A 528 12.42 17.82 0.97
CA ALA A 528 12.40 19.28 0.83
C ALA A 528 12.63 19.74 -0.63
N ASP A 529 13.44 18.99 -1.38
CA ASP A 529 13.69 19.22 -2.81
C ASP A 529 12.57 18.67 -3.73
N ASN A 530 11.50 18.09 -3.16
CA ASN A 530 10.43 17.38 -3.86
C ASN A 530 10.89 16.15 -4.69
N ASP A 531 12.05 15.57 -4.38
CA ASP A 531 12.52 14.32 -4.96
C ASP A 531 12.03 13.14 -4.13
N ILE A 532 10.75 12.79 -4.32
CA ILE A 532 10.08 11.71 -3.58
C ILE A 532 10.80 10.36 -3.74
N PRO A 533 11.22 9.92 -4.95
CA PRO A 533 11.96 8.67 -5.11
C PRO A 533 13.28 8.63 -4.32
N ALA A 534 14.03 9.74 -4.30
CA ALA A 534 15.26 9.81 -3.52
C ALA A 534 14.98 9.80 -2.01
N ALA A 535 13.91 10.48 -1.57
CA ALA A 535 13.48 10.50 -0.17
C ALA A 535 13.07 9.10 0.32
N GLU A 536 12.29 8.36 -0.46
CA GLU A 536 11.91 6.98 -0.15
C GLU A 536 13.13 6.04 -0.11
N ALA A 537 14.03 6.16 -1.07
CA ALA A 537 15.26 5.37 -1.09
C ALA A 537 16.16 5.66 0.11
N ALA A 538 16.22 6.92 0.56
CA ALA A 538 16.94 7.30 1.77
C ALA A 538 16.25 6.79 3.04
N PHE A 539 14.92 6.87 3.12
CA PHE A 539 14.14 6.34 4.22
C PHE A 539 14.27 4.82 4.38
N ALA A 540 14.31 4.06 3.27
CA ALA A 540 14.58 2.62 3.31
C ALA A 540 15.98 2.29 3.87
N ARG A 541 17.00 3.10 3.54
CA ARG A 541 18.34 2.98 4.16
C ARG A 541 18.28 3.30 5.66
N MET A 542 17.50 4.30 6.04
CA MET A 542 17.31 4.69 7.44
C MET A 542 16.62 3.59 8.24
N GLU A 543 15.62 2.92 7.68
CA GLU A 543 14.93 1.79 8.31
C GLU A 543 15.91 0.65 8.63
N ALA A 544 16.68 0.21 7.63
CA ALA A 544 17.69 -0.83 7.82
C ALA A 544 18.71 -0.45 8.92
N ALA A 545 19.22 0.79 8.87
CA ALA A 545 20.13 1.29 9.88
C ALA A 545 19.47 1.39 11.28
N THR A 546 18.18 1.72 11.36
CA THR A 546 17.42 1.79 12.62
C THR A 546 17.30 0.40 13.24
N THR A 547 16.96 -0.63 12.46
CA THR A 547 16.93 -2.01 12.94
C THR A 547 18.28 -2.44 13.52
N ASP A 548 19.37 -2.14 12.81
CA ASP A 548 20.74 -2.44 13.24
C ASP A 548 21.13 -1.68 14.53
N VAL A 549 20.80 -0.39 14.62
CA VAL A 549 21.03 0.44 15.83
C VAL A 549 20.29 -0.12 17.04
N LEU A 550 19.01 -0.43 16.89
CA LEU A 550 18.18 -0.90 18.00
C LEU A 550 18.66 -2.26 18.51
N ALA A 551 19.10 -3.15 17.62
CA ALA A 551 19.70 -4.42 17.97
C ALA A 551 21.05 -4.25 18.70
N ALA A 552 21.94 -3.40 18.17
CA ALA A 552 23.25 -3.16 18.76
C ALA A 552 23.15 -2.45 20.13
N LEU A 553 22.23 -1.50 20.29
CA LEU A 553 21.96 -0.84 21.57
C LEU A 553 21.36 -1.80 22.60
N LYS A 554 20.52 -2.75 22.18
CA LYS A 554 20.01 -3.80 23.06
C LYS A 554 21.15 -4.70 23.54
N GLN A 555 22.02 -5.14 22.64
CA GLN A 555 23.21 -5.91 23.00
C GLN A 555 24.10 -5.15 23.99
N LEU A 556 24.39 -3.88 23.72
CA LEU A 556 25.19 -3.04 24.62
C LEU A 556 24.54 -2.88 26.00
N ALA A 557 23.21 -2.72 26.07
CA ALA A 557 22.49 -2.64 27.33
C ALA A 557 22.58 -3.96 28.14
N ASP A 558 22.40 -5.10 27.48
CA ASP A 558 22.48 -6.42 28.10
C ASP A 558 23.90 -6.72 28.61
N GLU A 559 24.93 -6.38 27.84
CA GLU A 559 26.35 -6.49 28.22
C GLU A 559 26.69 -5.57 29.41
N ALA A 560 26.25 -4.31 29.36
CA ALA A 560 26.52 -3.32 30.42
C ALA A 560 25.90 -3.71 31.77
N SER A 561 24.72 -4.36 31.78
CA SER A 561 24.07 -4.86 32.99
C SER A 561 24.85 -6.01 33.65
N GLN A 562 25.54 -6.84 32.87
CA GLN A 562 26.38 -7.92 33.38
C GLN A 562 27.69 -7.40 34.00
N THR A 563 28.23 -6.28 33.51
CA THR A 563 29.44 -5.65 34.05
C THR A 563 29.23 -5.07 35.45
N VAL A 564 28.04 -4.51 35.72
CA VAL A 564 27.66 -4.00 37.05
C VAL A 564 27.58 -5.13 38.07
N SER A 565 26.96 -6.26 37.70
CA SER A 565 26.82 -7.44 38.57
C SER A 565 28.16 -8.05 39.02
N LYS A 566 29.22 -7.96 38.20
CA LYS A 566 30.57 -8.43 38.54
C LYS A 566 31.39 -7.49 39.41
N SER A 567 30.97 -6.24 39.57
CA SER A 567 31.63 -5.23 40.41
C SER A 567 31.03 -5.15 41.83
N SER A 568 29.86 -5.77 42.03
CA SER A 568 29.10 -5.79 43.30
C SER A 568 29.16 -7.15 44.03
N THR A 569 29.96 -8.10 43.52
CA THR A 569 30.37 -9.36 44.18
C THR A 569 31.84 -9.30 44.52
#